data_AF-A0A3M1CZ28-F1
#
_entry.id   AF-A0A3M1CZ28-F1
#
_cell.length_a   1.000
_cell.length_b   1.000
_cell.length_c   1.000
_cell.angle_alpha   90.00
_cell.angle_beta   90.00
_cell.angle_gamma   90.00
#
_symmetry.space_group_name_H-M   'P 1'
#
loop_
_entity.id
_entity.type
_entity.pdbx_description
1 polymer ?
#
loop_
_entity_poly.entity_id
_entity_poly.type
_entity_poly.pdbx_seq_one_letter_code
_entity_poly.pdbx_strand_id
1 'polypeptide(L)'
;MMRVYDPKGRLLVRLDKARFRLLRRKGKPDKKVFMQDVDVEGRIPDGWYRIEVEDNNGNIHRGWDYVLGVRLQRAEGMRPSGDEALRSPPVLQWSDVPGAAFYQVFVYDAWTESVKYTSPLITEPRLDLSKAGLEPEYYYWRVHARDVNGHVLLGDFQSGSMSGRAYFSLLPE
;
A
#
# COMPACT_ATOMS: atom_id res chain seq x y z
N MET A 1 17.30 -23.04 -11.44
CA MET A 1 16.22 -23.17 -10.44
C MET A 1 15.96 -21.85 -9.69
N MET A 2 14.80 -21.67 -9.03
CA MET A 2 14.52 -20.52 -8.13
C MET A 2 13.75 -20.98 -6.88
N ARG A 3 14.28 -20.73 -5.68
CA ARG A 3 13.72 -21.17 -4.40
C ARG A 3 13.69 -20.04 -3.39
N VAL A 4 12.57 -19.84 -2.72
CA VAL A 4 12.42 -18.84 -1.64
C VAL A 4 12.31 -19.57 -0.31
N TYR A 5 13.04 -19.09 0.70
CA TYR A 5 13.08 -19.64 2.04
C TYR A 5 12.63 -18.60 3.07
N ASP A 6 11.99 -19.07 4.13
CA ASP A 6 11.61 -18.26 5.28
C ASP A 6 12.82 -17.95 6.19
N PRO A 7 12.66 -17.08 7.22
CA PRO A 7 13.73 -16.74 8.16
C PRO A 7 14.26 -17.93 8.97
N LYS A 8 13.52 -19.05 9.03
CA LYS A 8 13.94 -20.30 9.69
C LYS A 8 14.66 -21.25 8.71
N GLY A 9 14.86 -20.85 7.46
CA GLY A 9 15.49 -21.66 6.42
C GLY A 9 14.57 -22.71 5.80
N ARG A 10 13.27 -22.68 6.08
CA ARG A 10 12.28 -23.60 5.48
C ARG A 10 11.95 -23.13 4.07
N LEU A 11 11.88 -24.06 3.12
CA LEU A 11 11.47 -23.75 1.75
C LEU A 11 10.00 -23.31 1.74
N LEU A 12 9.73 -22.10 1.25
CA LEU A 12 8.38 -21.57 1.09
C LEU A 12 7.81 -21.89 -0.28
N VAL A 13 8.56 -21.58 -1.33
CA VAL A 13 8.08 -21.75 -2.71
C VAL A 13 9.22 -21.98 -3.69
N ARG A 14 8.92 -22.72 -4.76
CA ARG A 14 9.75 -22.84 -5.94
C ARG A 14 9.11 -22.04 -7.06
N LEU A 15 9.79 -20.98 -7.52
CA LEU A 15 9.28 -20.20 -8.64
C LEU A 15 9.52 -20.97 -9.94
N ASP A 16 8.46 -21.09 -10.74
CA ASP A 16 8.52 -21.68 -12.06
C ASP A 16 9.13 -20.70 -13.07
N LYS A 17 10.30 -21.03 -13.60
CA LYS A 17 11.00 -20.21 -14.60
C LYS A 17 10.25 -20.08 -15.93
N ALA A 18 9.28 -20.94 -16.21
CA ALA A 18 8.41 -20.83 -17.38
C ALA A 18 7.28 -19.81 -17.17
N ARG A 19 6.90 -19.51 -15.91
CA ARG A 19 5.82 -18.59 -15.57
C ARG A 19 6.38 -17.21 -15.21
N PHE A 20 6.47 -16.34 -16.21
CA PHE A 20 6.94 -14.97 -16.04
C PHE A 20 6.13 -13.98 -16.85
N ARG A 21 6.16 -12.71 -16.41
CA ARG A 21 5.72 -11.56 -17.19
C ARG A 21 6.95 -10.89 -17.80
N LEU A 22 6.82 -10.40 -19.04
CA LEU A 22 7.85 -9.56 -19.67
C LEU A 22 7.58 -8.10 -19.34
N LEU A 23 8.53 -7.47 -18.67
CA LEU A 23 8.56 -6.04 -18.44
C LEU A 23 9.42 -5.38 -19.52
N ARG A 24 8.76 -4.66 -20.43
CA ARG A 24 9.42 -3.90 -21.50
C ARG A 24 9.43 -2.43 -21.16
N ARG A 25 10.59 -1.79 -21.27
CA ARG A 25 10.74 -0.35 -21.06
C ARG A 25 11.55 0.23 -22.22
N LYS A 26 11.10 1.35 -22.79
CA LYS A 26 11.75 2.00 -23.95
C LYS A 26 13.25 2.22 -23.67
N GLY A 27 14.11 1.71 -24.54
CA GLY A 27 15.57 1.84 -24.42
C GLY A 27 16.22 1.01 -23.31
N LYS A 28 15.52 0.01 -22.74
CA LYS A 28 16.06 -0.91 -21.74
C LYS A 28 15.84 -2.36 -22.19
N PRO A 29 16.71 -3.30 -21.78
CA PRO A 29 16.53 -4.72 -22.08
C PRO A 29 15.26 -5.25 -21.42
N ASP A 30 14.62 -6.21 -22.08
CA ASP A 30 13.46 -6.94 -21.57
C ASP A 30 13.82 -7.63 -20.25
N LYS A 31 12.97 -7.46 -19.23
CA LYS A 31 13.12 -8.11 -17.92
C LYS A 31 12.03 -9.14 -17.73
N LYS A 32 12.41 -10.33 -17.25
CA LYS A 32 11.46 -11.35 -16.79
C LYS A 32 11.12 -11.09 -15.33
N VAL A 33 9.84 -10.94 -15.03
CA VAL A 33 9.30 -10.81 -13.68
C VAL A 33 8.59 -12.10 -13.32
N PHE A 34 9.09 -12.78 -12.30
CA PHE A 34 8.50 -14.01 -11.77
C PHE A 34 7.61 -13.66 -10.59
N MET A 35 6.37 -14.12 -10.61
CA MET A 35 5.39 -13.82 -9.57
C MET A 35 4.54 -15.07 -9.34
N GLN A 36 4.41 -15.45 -8.08
CA GLN A 36 3.61 -16.58 -7.66
C GLN A 36 2.98 -16.24 -6.31
N ASP A 37 1.66 -16.40 -6.24
CA ASP A 37 0.92 -16.26 -4.99
C ASP A 37 1.14 -17.53 -4.16
N VAL A 38 1.42 -17.34 -2.87
CA VAL A 38 1.72 -18.42 -1.93
C VAL A 38 0.93 -18.16 -0.66
N ASP A 39 0.09 -19.12 -0.29
CA ASP A 39 -0.56 -19.10 1.01
C ASP A 39 0.48 -19.47 2.07
N VAL A 40 0.70 -18.56 3.01
CA VAL A 40 1.57 -18.81 4.17
C VAL A 40 0.66 -19.12 5.35
N GLU A 41 0.76 -20.33 5.89
CA GLU A 41 -0.04 -20.75 7.03
C GLU A 41 0.38 -19.99 8.31
N GLY A 42 -0.62 -19.45 9.02
CA GLY A 42 -0.41 -18.75 10.28
C GLY A 42 0.26 -17.38 10.12
N ARG A 43 0.98 -16.96 11.15
CA ARG A 43 1.68 -15.67 11.14
C ARG A 43 2.96 -15.77 10.30
N ILE A 44 3.11 -14.85 9.34
CA ILE A 44 4.35 -14.63 8.61
C ILE A 44 5.43 -14.23 9.63
N PRO A 45 6.53 -14.99 9.78
CA PRO A 45 7.59 -14.64 10.71
C PRO A 45 8.33 -13.38 10.25
N ASP A 46 8.63 -12.50 11.19
CA ASP A 46 9.52 -11.38 10.94
C ASP A 46 10.94 -11.91 10.68
N GLY A 47 11.64 -11.37 9.68
CA GLY A 47 13.05 -11.71 9.45
C GLY A 47 13.51 -11.65 8.00
N TRP A 48 14.74 -12.13 7.79
CA TRP A 48 15.37 -12.20 6.48
C TRP A 48 14.87 -13.40 5.69
N TYR A 49 14.02 -13.13 4.71
CA TYR A 49 13.67 -14.09 3.66
C TYR A 49 14.81 -14.13 2.65
N ARG A 50 15.03 -15.30 2.06
CA ARG A 50 16.12 -15.49 1.09
C ARG A 50 15.62 -16.17 -0.16
N ILE A 51 16.04 -15.68 -1.31
CA ILE A 51 15.91 -16.38 -2.59
C ILE A 51 17.26 -16.98 -2.99
N GLU A 52 17.23 -18.21 -3.50
CA GLU A 52 18.34 -18.83 -4.22
C GLU A 52 17.96 -19.00 -5.68
N VAL A 53 18.81 -18.49 -6.57
CA VAL A 53 18.63 -18.55 -8.02
C VAL A 53 19.83 -19.24 -8.63
N GLU A 54 19.58 -20.38 -9.26
CA GLU A 54 20.60 -21.08 -10.02
C GLU A 54 20.51 -20.67 -11.49
N ASP A 55 21.62 -20.21 -12.05
CA ASP A 55 21.75 -19.83 -13.46
C ASP A 55 21.93 -21.07 -14.37
N ASN A 56 22.11 -20.85 -15.68
CA ASN A 56 22.24 -21.94 -16.64
C ASN A 56 23.59 -22.66 -16.58
N ASN A 57 24.58 -22.07 -15.90
CA ASN A 57 25.91 -22.63 -15.72
C ASN A 57 26.02 -23.40 -14.38
N GLY A 58 24.91 -23.50 -13.61
CA GLY A 58 24.87 -24.15 -12.31
C GLY A 58 25.34 -23.26 -11.15
N ASN A 59 25.65 -21.98 -11.36
CA ASN A 59 26.03 -21.10 -10.25
C ASN A 59 24.80 -20.70 -9.45
N ILE A 60 24.94 -20.69 -8.12
CA ILE A 60 23.88 -20.28 -7.19
C ILE A 60 24.11 -18.84 -6.73
N HIS A 61 23.15 -17.99 -7.04
CA HIS A 61 23.07 -16.60 -6.60
C HIS A 61 22.07 -16.50 -5.45
N ARG A 62 22.31 -15.58 -4.50
CA ARG A 62 21.46 -15.39 -3.33
C ARG A 62 21.05 -13.94 -3.19
N GLY A 63 19.79 -13.72 -2.84
CA GLY A 63 19.24 -12.42 -2.48
C GLY A 63 18.47 -12.52 -1.17
N TRP A 64 18.42 -11.43 -0.43
CA TRP A 64 17.73 -11.35 0.86
C TRP A 64 16.79 -10.16 0.88
N ASP A 65 15.69 -10.32 1.60
CA ASP A 65 14.75 -9.23 1.89
C ASP A 65 14.25 -9.38 3.33
N TYR A 66 14.16 -8.26 4.05
CA TYR A 66 13.67 -8.28 5.43
C TYR A 66 12.18 -7.99 5.43
N VAL A 67 11.39 -8.98 5.81
CA VAL A 67 9.93 -8.88 5.81
C VAL A 67 9.45 -8.77 7.25
N LEU A 68 8.59 -7.78 7.50
CA LEU A 68 7.79 -7.71 8.71
C LEU A 68 6.43 -8.35 8.43
N GLY A 69 6.12 -9.44 9.11
CA GLY A 69 4.83 -10.13 9.03
C GLY A 69 3.78 -9.48 9.92
N VAL A 70 3.76 -8.15 9.96
CA VAL A 70 2.79 -7.36 10.72
C VAL A 70 1.69 -6.86 9.80
N ARG A 71 0.45 -6.97 10.25
CA ARG A 71 -0.66 -6.33 9.57
C ARG A 71 -0.69 -4.87 9.98
N LEU A 72 -0.58 -3.98 9.00
CA LEU A 72 -0.81 -2.55 9.24
C LEU A 72 -2.22 -2.33 9.77
N GLN A 73 -2.30 -1.59 10.87
CA GLN A 73 -3.58 -1.20 11.45
C GLN A 73 -4.26 -0.14 10.58
N ARG A 74 -5.55 0.06 10.84
CA ARG A 74 -6.31 1.14 10.22
C ARG A 74 -6.00 2.46 10.92
N ALA A 75 -6.01 3.55 10.16
CA ALA A 75 -5.92 4.88 10.76
C ALA A 75 -7.14 5.16 11.64
N GLU A 76 -6.88 5.77 12.81
CA GLU A 76 -7.88 6.13 13.81
C GLU A 76 -7.76 7.61 14.18
N GLY A 77 -8.70 8.11 15.01
CA GLY A 77 -8.70 9.51 15.44
C GLY A 77 -8.88 10.50 14.29
N MET A 78 -9.53 10.08 13.20
CA MET A 78 -9.75 10.87 12.00
C MET A 78 -10.55 12.14 12.32
N ARG A 79 -10.10 13.29 11.82
CA ARG A 79 -10.77 14.59 11.96
C ARG A 79 -10.65 15.39 10.66
N PRO A 80 -11.72 16.07 10.21
CA PRO A 80 -13.10 15.97 10.70
C PRO A 80 -13.67 14.56 10.51
N SER A 81 -14.55 14.14 11.42
CA SER A 81 -15.21 12.83 11.36
C SER A 81 -16.60 12.91 12.00
N GLY A 82 -17.52 13.54 11.29
CA GLY A 82 -18.91 13.70 11.68
C GLY A 82 -19.66 14.64 10.73
N ASP A 83 -20.81 15.14 11.16
CA ASP A 83 -21.63 16.06 10.35
C ASP A 83 -21.19 17.52 10.50
N GLU A 84 -19.88 17.74 10.64
CA GLU A 84 -19.31 19.08 10.77
C GLU A 84 -19.47 19.83 9.44
N ALA A 85 -20.19 20.96 9.51
CA ALA A 85 -20.44 21.82 8.37
C ALA A 85 -19.36 22.92 8.32
N LEU A 86 -18.51 22.84 7.29
CA LEU A 86 -17.34 23.68 7.13
C LEU A 86 -17.54 24.67 5.99
N ARG A 87 -17.03 25.89 6.15
CA ARG A 87 -17.10 26.95 5.11
C ARG A 87 -15.94 26.90 4.11
N SER A 88 -14.93 26.07 4.39
CA SER A 88 -13.75 25.91 3.54
C SER A 88 -13.23 24.48 3.65
N PRO A 89 -12.57 23.95 2.61
CA PRO A 89 -11.91 22.64 2.68
C PRO A 89 -11.04 22.48 3.93
N PRO A 90 -11.21 21.39 4.72
CA PRO A 90 -10.49 21.20 5.97
C PRO A 90 -9.05 20.73 5.78
N VAL A 91 -8.28 20.82 6.87
CA VAL A 91 -7.10 19.98 7.07
C VAL A 91 -7.54 18.66 7.71
N LEU A 92 -7.41 17.57 6.97
CA LEU A 92 -7.65 16.22 7.44
C LEU A 92 -6.50 15.77 8.34
N GLN A 93 -6.79 15.12 9.46
CA GLN A 93 -5.79 14.62 10.41
C GLN A 93 -6.20 13.26 10.96
N TRP A 94 -5.23 12.40 11.24
CA TRP A 94 -5.44 11.09 11.90
C TRP A 94 -4.26 10.77 12.82
N SER A 95 -4.36 9.68 13.57
CA SER A 95 -3.26 9.19 14.41
C SER A 95 -2.24 8.44 13.58
N ASP A 96 -0.95 8.58 13.90
CA ASP A 96 0.10 7.79 13.25
C ASP A 96 -0.16 6.29 13.39
N VAL A 97 0.00 5.57 12.29
CA VAL A 97 -0.18 4.12 12.23
C VAL A 97 1.18 3.45 12.37
N PRO A 98 1.43 2.68 13.45
CA PRO A 98 2.70 1.98 13.62
C PRO A 98 3.03 1.08 12.44
N GLY A 99 4.24 1.24 11.89
CA GLY A 99 4.72 0.51 10.72
C GLY A 99 4.35 1.14 9.36
N ALA A 100 3.49 2.16 9.33
CA ALA A 100 3.23 2.90 8.11
C ALA A 100 4.37 3.88 7.83
N ALA A 101 4.92 3.82 6.62
CA ALA A 101 5.86 4.81 6.10
C ALA A 101 5.16 5.89 5.26
N PHE A 102 3.98 5.56 4.71
CA PHE A 102 3.20 6.43 3.85
C PHE A 102 1.70 6.30 4.13
N TYR A 103 0.97 7.31 3.68
CA TYR A 103 -0.47 7.35 3.65
C TYR A 103 -0.95 7.78 2.26
N GLN A 104 -2.11 7.26 1.87
CA GLN A 104 -2.88 7.79 0.76
C GLN A 104 -4.30 8.09 1.23
N VAL A 105 -4.78 9.29 0.91
CA VAL A 105 -6.12 9.74 1.29
C VAL A 105 -7.02 9.75 0.07
N PHE A 106 -8.23 9.25 0.27
CA PHE A 106 -9.29 9.25 -0.74
C PHE A 106 -10.48 10.03 -0.18
N VAL A 107 -10.98 10.99 -0.95
CA VAL A 107 -12.19 11.75 -0.64
C VAL A 107 -13.25 11.37 -1.66
N TYR A 108 -14.43 11.05 -1.15
CA TYR A 108 -15.57 10.60 -1.92
C TYR A 108 -16.75 11.50 -1.63
N ASP A 109 -17.54 11.74 -2.67
CA ASP A 109 -18.90 12.23 -2.53
C ASP A 109 -19.75 11.15 -1.87
N ALA A 110 -20.44 11.51 -0.79
CA ALA A 110 -21.11 10.54 0.06
C ALA A 110 -22.43 10.02 -0.52
N TRP A 111 -23.04 10.75 -1.47
CA TRP A 111 -24.28 10.33 -2.13
C TRP A 111 -24.02 9.42 -3.31
N THR A 112 -23.01 9.76 -4.12
CA THR A 112 -22.69 9.07 -5.37
C THR A 112 -21.62 8.00 -5.20
N GLU A 113 -20.94 7.97 -4.05
CA GLU A 113 -19.74 7.16 -3.78
C GLU A 113 -18.59 7.38 -4.78
N SER A 114 -18.63 8.48 -5.55
CA SER A 114 -17.61 8.80 -6.54
C SER A 114 -16.37 9.42 -5.88
N VAL A 115 -15.18 8.99 -6.33
CA VAL A 115 -13.91 9.59 -5.89
C VAL A 115 -13.83 11.01 -6.43
N LYS A 116 -13.68 11.99 -5.54
CA LYS A 116 -13.50 13.41 -5.89
C LYS A 116 -12.06 13.86 -5.75
N TYR A 117 -11.32 13.24 -4.84
CA TYR A 117 -9.91 13.53 -4.65
C TYR A 117 -9.14 12.29 -4.23
N THR A 118 -7.91 12.15 -4.73
CA THR A 118 -6.93 11.15 -4.28
C THR A 118 -5.61 11.84 -4.07
N SER A 119 -5.05 11.73 -2.87
CA SER A 119 -3.76 12.35 -2.57
C SER A 119 -2.62 11.59 -3.27
N PRO A 120 -1.47 12.27 -3.50
CA PRO A 120 -0.21 11.55 -3.63
C PRO A 120 0.09 10.77 -2.33
N LEU A 121 1.12 9.93 -2.36
CA LEU A 121 1.65 9.36 -1.13
C LEU A 121 2.31 10.45 -0.29
N ILE A 122 1.92 10.50 0.97
CA ILE A 122 2.41 11.46 1.95
C ILE A 122 2.95 10.71 3.17
N THR A 123 3.85 11.31 3.92
CA THR A 123 4.47 10.69 5.11
C THR A 123 3.89 11.19 6.42
N GLU A 124 3.25 12.36 6.40
CA GLU A 124 2.64 12.95 7.60
C GLU A 124 1.18 12.48 7.74
N PRO A 125 0.67 12.30 8.97
CA PRO A 125 -0.71 11.87 9.22
C PRO A 125 -1.71 13.04 9.10
N ARG A 126 -1.51 13.89 8.10
CA ARG A 126 -2.35 15.07 7.82
C ARG A 126 -2.35 15.43 6.34
N LEU A 127 -3.44 16.04 5.88
CA LEU A 127 -3.59 16.51 4.51
C LEU A 127 -4.42 17.79 4.45
N ASP A 128 -3.87 18.84 3.85
CA ASP A 128 -4.62 20.08 3.58
C ASP A 128 -5.38 19.96 2.25
N LEU A 129 -6.72 20.08 2.31
CA LEU A 129 -7.60 20.04 1.15
C LEU A 129 -7.86 21.41 0.52
N SER A 130 -7.24 22.49 0.98
CA SER A 130 -7.42 23.86 0.46
C SER A 130 -7.24 23.97 -1.06
N LYS A 131 -6.43 23.09 -1.65
CA LYS A 131 -6.13 23.04 -3.10
C LYS A 131 -6.80 21.85 -3.82
N ALA A 132 -7.70 21.13 -3.16
CA ALA A 132 -8.34 19.95 -3.72
C ALA A 132 -9.46 20.27 -4.72
N GLY A 133 -9.95 21.52 -4.78
CA GLY A 133 -11.02 21.93 -5.69
C GLY A 133 -12.35 21.22 -5.40
N LEU A 134 -12.69 21.08 -4.12
CA LEU A 134 -13.95 20.46 -3.68
C LEU A 134 -15.07 21.51 -3.70
N GLU A 135 -16.21 21.12 -4.26
CA GLU A 135 -17.43 21.93 -4.28
C GLU A 135 -18.21 21.78 -2.96
N PRO A 136 -19.19 22.64 -2.67
CA PRO A 136 -20.12 22.43 -1.55
C PRO A 136 -20.91 21.12 -1.71
N GLU A 137 -20.66 20.14 -0.84
CA GLU A 137 -21.33 18.83 -0.82
C GLU A 137 -21.03 18.09 0.50
N TYR A 138 -21.72 16.97 0.74
CA TYR A 138 -21.40 16.00 1.78
C TYR A 138 -20.38 14.97 1.31
N TYR A 139 -19.27 14.88 2.04
CA TYR A 139 -18.15 14.00 1.71
C TYR A 139 -17.89 12.97 2.81
N TYR A 140 -17.34 11.83 2.39
CA TYR A 140 -16.57 10.98 3.29
C TYR A 140 -15.15 10.79 2.78
N TRP A 141 -14.23 10.55 3.68
CA TRP A 141 -12.83 10.30 3.36
C TRP A 141 -12.31 9.08 4.10
N ARG A 142 -11.25 8.50 3.53
CA ARG A 142 -10.59 7.30 4.04
C ARG A 142 -9.08 7.44 3.89
N VAL A 143 -8.34 6.85 4.82
CA VAL A 143 -6.89 6.79 4.83
C VAL A 143 -6.45 5.36 4.59
N HIS A 144 -5.54 5.20 3.66
CA HIS A 144 -4.84 3.96 3.41
C HIS A 144 -3.41 4.07 3.93
N ALA A 145 -3.12 3.41 5.05
CA ALA A 145 -1.78 3.33 5.60
C ALA A 145 -0.94 2.28 4.85
N ARG A 146 0.31 2.63 4.55
CA ARG A 146 1.20 1.89 3.66
C ARG A 146 2.61 1.81 4.25
N ASP A 147 3.25 0.65 4.17
CA ASP A 147 4.65 0.42 4.56
C ASP A 147 5.63 0.73 3.41
N VAL A 148 5.16 0.58 2.17
CA VAL A 148 5.92 0.85 0.95
C VAL A 148 5.25 1.93 0.10
N ASN A 149 6.03 2.56 -0.76
CA ASN A 149 5.59 3.66 -1.63
C ASN A 149 4.79 3.21 -2.88
N GLY A 150 4.17 2.03 -2.86
CA GLY A 150 3.42 1.47 -4.00
C GLY A 150 4.29 1.07 -5.19
N HIS A 151 5.58 0.81 -4.98
CA HIS A 151 6.47 0.42 -6.06
C HIS A 151 6.18 -1.01 -6.52
N VAL A 152 5.72 -1.16 -7.77
CA VAL A 152 5.29 -2.43 -8.40
C VAL A 152 6.30 -3.60 -8.25
N LEU A 153 7.59 -3.33 -8.07
CA LEU A 153 8.61 -4.37 -7.86
C LEU A 153 8.73 -4.88 -6.41
N LEU A 154 8.23 -4.15 -5.42
CA LEU A 154 8.33 -4.50 -4.00
C LEU A 154 7.04 -5.10 -3.43
N GLY A 155 6.01 -5.25 -4.26
CA GLY A 155 4.68 -5.69 -3.84
C GLY A 155 3.89 -4.56 -3.18
N ASP A 156 2.56 -4.68 -3.20
CA ASP A 156 1.64 -3.79 -2.48
C ASP A 156 0.79 -4.68 -1.56
N PHE A 157 1.36 -5.10 -0.42
CA PHE A 157 0.67 -5.98 0.53
C PHE A 157 -0.17 -5.14 1.50
N GLN A 158 -1.23 -4.52 1.02
CA GLN A 158 -1.97 -3.52 1.80
C GLN A 158 -3.45 -3.86 1.99
N SER A 159 -3.78 -5.14 1.85
CA SER A 159 -5.13 -5.63 2.10
C SER A 159 -5.49 -5.51 3.59
N GLY A 160 -6.12 -4.40 3.96
CA GLY A 160 -6.84 -4.28 5.24
C GLY A 160 -6.55 -3.06 6.10
N SER A 161 -5.56 -2.23 5.76
CA SER A 161 -5.21 -0.99 6.49
C SER A 161 -6.09 0.21 6.10
N MET A 162 -6.97 0.05 5.11
CA MET A 162 -7.94 1.08 4.75
C MET A 162 -8.85 1.39 5.94
N SER A 163 -8.89 2.65 6.35
CA SER A 163 -9.67 3.13 7.49
C SER A 163 -11.18 2.94 7.33
N GLY A 164 -11.91 3.16 8.42
CA GLY A 164 -13.34 3.47 8.35
C GLY A 164 -13.61 4.76 7.58
N ARG A 165 -14.90 5.09 7.39
CA ARG A 165 -15.32 6.35 6.79
C ARG A 165 -15.32 7.45 7.86
N ALA A 166 -14.71 8.58 7.55
CA ALA A 166 -14.87 9.82 8.30
C ALA A 166 -15.58 10.84 7.41
N TYR A 167 -16.38 11.71 8.00
CA TYR A 167 -17.32 12.57 7.25
C TYR A 167 -17.07 14.05 7.52
N PHE A 168 -17.46 14.89 6.54
CA PHE A 168 -17.60 16.33 6.68
C PHE A 168 -18.52 16.88 5.57
N SER A 169 -19.09 18.06 5.80
CA SER A 169 -19.88 18.78 4.81
C SER A 169 -19.20 20.10 4.44
N LEU A 170 -19.18 20.45 3.16
CA LEU A 170 -18.83 21.79 2.71
C LEU A 170 -20.09 22.60 2.42
N LEU A 171 -20.18 23.77 3.06
CA LEU A 171 -21.29 24.70 2.85
C LEU A 171 -21.02 25.58 1.63
N PRO A 172 -22.09 26.04 0.94
CA PRO A 172 -21.98 27.15 0.02
C PRO A 172 -21.41 28.40 0.72
N GLU A 173 -20.72 29.24 -0.04
CA GLU A 173 -20.25 30.56 0.43
C GLU A 173 -21.41 31.43 0.96
#